data_AF-A0A978UWQ4-F1
#
_entry.id   AF-A0A978UWQ4-F1
#
_cell.length_a   1.000
_cell.length_b   1.000
_cell.length_c   1.000
_cell.angle_alpha   90.00
_cell.angle_beta   90.00
_cell.angle_gamma   90.00
#
_symmetry.space_group_name_H-M   'P 1'
#
loop_
_entity.id
_entity.type
_entity.pdbx_description
1 polymer ?
#
loop_
_entity_poly.entity_id
_entity_poly.type
_entity_poly.pdbx_seq_one_letter_code
_entity_poly.pdbx_strand_id
1 'polypeptide(L)'
;MGKNRNIAFDGVIKKYKNADKFLAVKKLYDPIGLFSSEWTDQVLGLQGGITTFKEGCALEGLCICQEDIHCAPSKGYFCTSGKVFKDAKVCSRQNQVGDVLVDIK
;
A
#
# COMPACT_ATOMS: atom_id res chain seq x y z
N MET A 1 -14.30 7.24 -0.80
CA MET A 1 -13.01 6.76 -0.25
C MET A 1 -13.13 5.49 0.60
N GLY A 2 -14.27 5.21 1.26
CA GLY A 2 -14.36 4.20 2.32
C GLY A 2 -14.20 2.70 1.98
N LYS A 3 -13.72 2.32 0.79
CA LYS A 3 -13.38 0.92 0.45
C LYS A 3 -11.90 0.73 0.11
N ASN A 4 -11.13 1.82 0.06
CA ASN A 4 -9.72 1.78 -0.29
C ASN A 4 -8.86 1.51 0.95
N ARG A 5 -7.82 0.68 0.79
CA ARG A 5 -6.77 0.51 1.79
C ARG A 5 -5.71 1.61 1.67
N ASN A 6 -4.89 1.78 2.69
CA ASN A 6 -3.86 2.83 2.77
C ASN A 6 -2.97 2.88 1.52
N ILE A 7 -2.55 1.74 0.99
CA ILE A 7 -1.66 1.71 -0.18
C ILE A 7 -2.27 2.34 -1.44
N ALA A 8 -3.60 2.34 -1.56
CA ALA A 8 -4.29 2.96 -2.70
C ALA A 8 -4.23 4.49 -2.66
N PHE A 9 -3.95 5.07 -1.49
CA PHE A 9 -3.82 6.51 -1.29
C PHE A 9 -2.40 7.03 -1.53
N ASP A 10 -1.41 6.15 -1.75
CA ASP A 10 -0.06 6.57 -2.08
C ASP A 10 -0.05 7.42 -3.37
N GLY A 11 0.46 8.65 -3.25
CA GLY A 11 0.48 9.64 -4.32
C GLY A 11 -0.89 10.05 -4.88
N VAL A 12 -2.00 9.73 -4.21
CA VAL A 12 -3.36 9.89 -4.76
C VAL A 12 -3.71 11.35 -5.06
N ILE A 13 -3.18 12.29 -4.28
CA ILE A 13 -3.49 13.71 -4.42
C ILE A 13 -3.11 14.22 -5.82
N LYS A 14 -2.05 13.66 -6.42
CA LYS A 14 -1.57 13.99 -7.77
C LYS A 14 -2.53 13.52 -8.87
N LYS A 15 -3.43 12.58 -8.58
CA LYS A 15 -4.41 12.05 -9.54
C LYS A 15 -5.64 12.94 -9.68
N TYR A 16 -5.90 13.83 -8.73
CA TYR A 16 -7.08 14.69 -8.73
C TYR A 16 -6.75 16.10 -9.23
N LYS A 17 -7.34 16.48 -10.38
CA LYS A 17 -7.07 17.76 -11.06
C LYS A 17 -7.30 19.02 -10.18
N ASN A 18 -8.24 18.97 -9.24
CA ASN A 18 -8.62 20.10 -8.38
C ASN A 18 -8.17 19.89 -6.91
N ALA A 19 -7.15 19.07 -6.68
CA ALA A 19 -6.65 18.79 -5.32
C ALA A 19 -6.21 20.07 -4.57
N ASP A 20 -5.54 20.97 -5.27
CA ASP A 20 -5.14 22.30 -4.79
C ASP A 20 -6.34 23.15 -4.33
N LYS A 21 -7.40 23.19 -5.13
CA LYS A 21 -8.63 23.90 -4.77
C LYS A 21 -9.31 23.29 -3.55
N PHE A 22 -9.34 21.96 -3.47
CA PHE A 22 -9.85 21.26 -2.30
C PHE A 22 -9.07 21.62 -1.03
N LEU A 23 -7.74 21.64 -1.10
CA LEU A 23 -6.89 22.03 0.03
C LEU A 23 -7.10 23.49 0.44
N ALA A 24 -7.29 24.40 -0.53
CA ALA A 24 -7.60 25.80 -0.24
C ALA A 24 -8.94 25.96 0.51
N VAL A 25 -10.00 25.27 0.06
CA VAL A 25 -11.30 25.26 0.73
C VAL A 25 -11.18 24.63 2.12
N LYS A 26 -10.49 23.49 2.25
CA LYS A 26 -10.25 22.85 3.55
C LYS A 26 -9.59 23.82 4.53
N LYS A 27 -8.52 24.52 4.13
CA LYS A 27 -7.82 25.48 4.97
C LYS A 27 -8.70 26.65 5.41
N LEU A 28 -9.62 27.09 4.54
CA LEU A 28 -10.56 28.17 4.84
C LEU A 28 -11.60 27.76 5.90
N TYR A 29 -12.15 26.56 5.78
CA TYR A 29 -13.22 26.07 6.65
C TYR A 29 -12.73 25.35 7.91
N ASP A 30 -11.50 24.83 7.90
CA ASP A 30 -10.88 24.12 9.01
C ASP A 30 -9.50 24.72 9.38
N PRO A 31 -9.45 26.02 9.77
CA PRO A 31 -8.18 26.73 9.97
C PRO A 31 -7.38 26.23 11.17
N ILE A 32 -8.06 25.62 12.15
CA ILE A 32 -7.45 25.04 13.36
C ILE A 32 -7.29 23.51 13.28
N GLY A 33 -7.72 22.89 12.19
CA GLY A 33 -7.56 21.44 11.99
C GLY A 33 -8.50 20.57 12.85
N LEU A 34 -9.68 21.07 13.24
CA LEU A 34 -10.66 20.32 14.03
C LEU A 34 -11.11 19.03 13.34
N PHE A 35 -11.17 19.04 12.01
CA PHE A 35 -11.53 17.87 11.19
C PHE A 35 -10.31 17.19 10.55
N SER A 36 -9.12 17.52 11.05
CA SER A 36 -7.85 17.00 10.54
C SER A 36 -7.27 15.97 11.49
N SER A 37 -6.54 15.03 10.92
CA SER A 37 -5.79 14.01 11.63
C SER A 37 -4.52 13.71 10.83
N GLU A 38 -3.54 13.10 11.50
CA GLU A 38 -2.32 12.62 10.83
C GLU A 38 -2.66 11.76 9.60
N TRP A 39 -3.65 10.87 9.72
CA TRP A 39 -4.04 10.00 8.61
C TRP A 39 -4.64 10.79 7.43
N THR A 40 -5.54 11.77 7.69
CA THR A 40 -6.10 12.58 6.60
C THR A 40 -5.05 13.44 5.91
N ASP A 41 -4.07 13.93 6.68
CA ASP A 41 -2.98 14.75 6.15
C ASP A 41 -2.02 13.91 5.30
N GLN A 42 -1.78 12.65 5.67
CA GLN A 42 -1.06 11.67 4.84
C GLN A 42 -1.81 11.36 3.53
N VAL A 43 -3.13 11.10 3.58
CA VAL A 43 -3.94 10.88 2.36
C VAL A 43 -3.87 12.08 1.42
N LEU A 44 -3.90 13.29 1.98
CA LEU A 44 -3.86 14.54 1.23
C LEU A 44 -2.45 14.96 0.81
N GLY A 45 -1.42 14.18 1.15
CA GLY A 45 -0.02 14.47 0.82
C GLY A 45 0.54 15.71 1.53
N LEU A 46 -0.04 16.08 2.67
CA LEU A 46 0.41 17.20 3.50
C LEU A 46 1.50 16.77 4.50
N GLN A 47 1.57 15.48 4.83
CA GLN A 47 2.51 14.92 5.79
C GLN A 47 2.91 13.51 5.38
N GLY A 48 4.21 13.18 5.45
CA GLY A 48 4.72 11.80 5.41
C GLY A 48 4.20 10.91 4.26
N GLY A 49 4.42 9.61 4.39
CA GLY A 49 3.81 8.58 3.55
C GLY A 49 2.69 7.87 4.31
N ILE A 50 1.62 7.48 3.62
CA ILE A 50 0.51 6.72 4.20
C ILE A 50 0.82 5.23 4.40
N THR A 51 1.96 4.78 3.86
CA THR A 51 2.39 3.39 3.92
C THR A 51 3.00 3.07 5.27
N THR A 52 2.62 1.93 5.84
CA THR A 52 3.14 1.46 7.13
C THR A 52 3.89 0.17 6.94
N PHE A 53 5.17 0.15 7.32
CA PHE A 53 6.04 -1.02 7.21
C PHE A 53 6.08 -1.77 8.54
N LYS A 54 5.44 -2.93 8.56
CA LYS A 54 5.45 -3.91 9.65
C LYS A 54 5.35 -5.32 9.06
N GLU A 55 5.70 -6.36 9.80
CA GLU A 55 5.54 -7.73 9.32
C GLU A 55 4.08 -7.96 8.86
N GLY A 56 3.92 -8.49 7.64
CA GLY A 56 2.60 -8.76 7.06
C GLY A 56 1.84 -7.53 6.55
N CYS A 57 2.44 -6.33 6.51
CA CYS A 57 1.77 -5.10 6.09
C CYS A 57 1.10 -5.17 4.70
N ALA A 58 1.66 -5.94 3.77
CA ALA A 58 1.15 -6.01 2.40
C ALA A 58 -0.12 -6.87 2.30
N LEU A 59 -0.27 -7.90 3.15
CA LEU A 59 -1.52 -8.66 3.26
C LEU A 59 -2.67 -7.79 3.79
N GLU A 60 -2.35 -6.82 4.66
CA GLU A 60 -3.30 -5.84 5.16
C GLU A 60 -3.52 -4.66 4.20
N GLY A 61 -2.77 -4.58 3.10
CA GLY A 61 -2.80 -3.49 2.12
C GLY A 61 -2.33 -2.13 2.68
N LEU A 62 -1.40 -2.18 3.63
CA LEU A 62 -0.76 -1.02 4.24
C LEU A 62 0.54 -0.62 3.53
N CYS A 63 1.15 -1.54 2.78
CA CYS A 63 2.40 -1.33 2.07
C CYS A 63 2.40 -2.13 0.75
N ILE A 64 3.30 -1.79 -0.18
CA ILE A 64 3.67 -2.68 -1.28
C ILE A 64 4.68 -3.71 -0.74
N CYS A 65 4.54 -4.98 -1.14
CA CYS A 65 5.56 -5.96 -0.80
C CYS A 65 6.83 -5.69 -1.62
N GLN A 66 7.96 -5.63 -0.92
CA GLN A 66 9.31 -5.44 -1.49
C GLN A 66 10.22 -6.53 -0.96
N GLU A 67 10.06 -6.84 0.32
CA GLU A 67 10.70 -7.96 1.01
C GLU A 67 9.64 -8.96 1.47
N ASP A 68 10.05 -10.21 1.67
CA ASP A 68 9.15 -11.28 2.10
C ASP A 68 8.51 -10.99 3.46
N ILE A 69 9.21 -10.28 4.36
CA ILE A 69 8.67 -9.90 5.67
C ILE A 69 7.37 -9.07 5.57
N HIS A 70 7.16 -8.34 4.47
CA HIS A 70 5.91 -7.60 4.23
C HIS A 70 4.71 -8.55 4.01
N CYS A 71 4.94 -9.81 3.68
CA CYS A 71 3.92 -10.80 3.39
C CYS A 71 3.67 -11.80 4.53
N ALA A 72 4.35 -11.70 5.67
CA ALA A 72 4.29 -12.68 6.77
C ALA A 72 4.76 -14.10 6.36
N PRO A 73 6.08 -14.30 6.15
CA PRO A 73 6.67 -15.59 5.78
C PRO A 73 6.41 -16.69 6.80
N SER A 74 6.27 -16.31 8.08
CA SER A 74 5.85 -17.18 9.18
C SER A 74 4.51 -17.88 8.94
N LYS A 75 3.67 -17.35 8.04
CA LYS A 75 2.38 -17.93 7.61
C LYS A 75 2.43 -18.57 6.21
N GLY A 76 3.62 -18.67 5.62
CA GLY A 76 3.86 -19.26 4.29
C GLY A 76 3.58 -18.33 3.12
N TYR A 77 3.54 -17.01 3.33
CA TYR A 77 3.31 -16.02 2.29
C TYR A 77 4.59 -15.24 1.98
N PHE A 78 4.89 -15.10 0.69
CA PHE A 78 6.13 -14.49 0.19
C PHE A 78 5.81 -13.41 -0.85
N CYS A 79 6.73 -12.45 -1.01
CA CYS A 79 6.58 -11.38 -1.99
C CYS A 79 7.05 -11.86 -3.36
N THR A 80 6.11 -12.26 -4.21
CA THR A 80 6.40 -12.82 -5.53
C THR A 80 5.92 -11.91 -6.65
N SER A 81 6.42 -12.13 -7.86
CA SER A 81 5.85 -11.50 -9.05
C SER A 81 4.41 -11.95 -9.31
N GLY A 82 3.61 -11.08 -9.90
CA GLY A 82 2.22 -11.36 -10.26
C GLY A 82 2.09 -12.53 -11.25
N LYS A 83 0.93 -13.22 -11.21
CA LYS A 83 0.68 -14.36 -12.10
C LYS A 83 0.62 -13.95 -13.57
N VAL A 84 -0.12 -12.87 -13.87
CA VAL A 84 -0.34 -12.34 -15.23
C VAL A 84 0.62 -11.19 -15.53
N PHE A 85 0.60 -10.14 -14.71
CA PHE A 85 1.49 -8.99 -14.85
C PHE A 85 2.74 -9.19 -13.98
N LYS A 86 3.88 -9.51 -14.62
CA LYS A 86 5.10 -9.96 -13.92
C LYS A 86 5.81 -8.86 -13.13
N ASP A 87 5.58 -7.60 -13.51
CA ASP A 87 6.14 -6.44 -12.82
C ASP A 87 5.39 -6.10 -11.53
N ALA A 88 4.16 -6.62 -11.35
CA ALA A 88 3.46 -6.47 -10.07
C ALA A 88 4.10 -7.35 -9.00
N LYS A 89 4.14 -6.84 -7.77
CA LYS A 89 4.52 -7.59 -6.57
C LYS A 89 3.28 -7.92 -5.76
N VAL A 90 3.11 -9.20 -5.42
CA VAL A 90 1.94 -9.73 -4.70
C VAL A 90 2.39 -10.68 -3.60
N CYS A 91 1.69 -10.66 -2.47
CA CYS A 91 1.86 -11.69 -1.47
C CYS A 91 1.14 -12.96 -1.92
N SER A 92 1.92 -14.01 -2.19
CA SER A 92 1.40 -15.31 -2.59
C SER A 92 1.77 -16.36 -1.57
N ARG A 93 0.85 -17.27 -1.26
CA ARG A 93 1.15 -18.44 -0.43
C ARG A 93 1.98 -19.42 -1.26
N GLN A 94 3.15 -19.78 -0.76
CA GLN A 94 3.91 -20.89 -1.32
C GLN A 94 3.57 -22.13 -0.50
N ASN A 95 2.89 -23.10 -1.11
CA ASN A 95 2.77 -24.41 -0.48
C ASN A 95 4.15 -25.06 -0.53
N GLN A 96 4.63 -25.58 0.59
CA GLN A 96 5.70 -26.59 0.57
C GLN A 96 5.11 -27.86 -0.06
N VAL A 97 5.01 -27.89 -1.38
CA VAL A 97 4.78 -29.08 -2.20
C VAL A 97 5.90 -29.05 -3.23
N GLY A 98 6.74 -30.08 -3.22
CA GLY A 98 7.99 -30.10 -3.96
C GLY A 98 7.82 -29.83 -5.45
N ASP A 99 8.46 -28.78 -5.93
CA ASP A 99 9.05 -28.75 -7.26
C ASP A 99 10.55 -29.04 -7.09
N VAL A 100 10.84 -30.30 -6.77
CA VAL A 100 12.14 -30.91 -7.05
C VAL A 100 12.04 -31.43 -8.48
N LEU A 101 12.93 -30.92 -9.35
CA LEU A 101 13.21 -31.32 -10.75
C LEU A 101 12.29 -30.72 -11.83
N VAL A 102 12.73 -29.59 -12.39
CA VAL A 102 12.78 -29.50 -13.86
C VAL A 102 14.23 -29.75 -14.22
N ASP A 103 14.47 -30.95 -14.73
CA ASP A 103 15.76 -31.47 -15.15
C ASP A 103 16.54 -30.46 -16.01
N ILE A 104 17.77 -30.17 -15.58
CA ILE A 104 18.82 -29.76 -16.50
C ILE A 104 19.21 -31.03 -17.27
N LYS A 105 18.75 -31.12 -18.52
CA LYS A 105 19.43 -31.85 -19.58
C LYS A 105 19.73 -30.89 -20.72
#